data_AF-I0JI78-F1
#
_entry.id   AF-I0JI78-F1
#
_cell.length_a   1.000
_cell.length_b   1.000
_cell.length_c   1.000
_cell.angle_alpha   90.00
_cell.angle_beta   90.00
_cell.angle_gamma   90.00
#
_symmetry.space_group_name_H-M   'P 1'
#
loop_
_entity.id
_entity.type
_entity.pdbx_description
1 polymer ?
#
loop_
_entity_poly.entity_id
_entity_poly.type
_entity_poly.pdbx_seq_one_letter_code
_entity_poly.pdbx_strand_id
1 'polypeptide(L)'
;MGIVDTSRALGAFNEKCKRKAPFQSPYIVQRETICQPAQHPFDGLQEEEIQYLLLTYGLFKPDAWRRAGKLVKKWKEEGLYEKLEKEYQYLKKVWNGPEVPVYLYPFQEGGSFLRESKENKGGVAFKEGLYLFYGAPVKEEDWKAVLAHEYNHVCRLTEKNVDMERVTLLETLVIEGLGEYAVKEVYGKDYISPWTNQYTDKQLSKLWIDKFMGNLSNRERESQMDFLYGNKKRGLPRWAGYQIGYKIIESYHKAHPDQNLPRMMKREADDLVKGSSFPLAESE
;
A
#
# COMPACT_ATOMS: atom_id res chain seq x y z
N MET A 1 -11.96 -4.79 15.55
CA MET A 1 -12.60 -4.16 14.37
C MET A 1 -11.89 -4.70 13.15
N GLY A 2 -12.60 -5.47 12.32
CA GLY A 2 -12.08 -6.10 11.10
C GLY A 2 -12.44 -5.31 9.84
N ILE A 3 -12.93 -6.01 8.82
CA ILE A 3 -13.36 -5.37 7.57
C ILE A 3 -14.52 -4.41 7.84
N VAL A 4 -14.38 -3.16 7.41
CA VAL A 4 -15.43 -2.15 7.46
C VAL A 4 -16.37 -2.38 6.28
N ASP A 5 -17.66 -2.55 6.57
CA ASP A 5 -18.70 -2.64 5.53
C ASP A 5 -18.95 -1.26 4.90
N THR A 6 -18.08 -0.90 3.96
CA THR A 6 -18.18 0.30 3.13
C THR A 6 -19.38 0.26 2.18
N SER A 7 -20.04 -0.90 2.01
CA SER A 7 -21.09 -1.07 1.02
C SER A 7 -22.33 -0.24 1.34
N ARG A 8 -22.59 0.03 2.62
CA ARG A 8 -23.67 0.92 3.05
C ARG A 8 -23.41 2.37 2.62
N ALA A 9 -22.21 2.88 2.90
CA ALA A 9 -21.80 4.22 2.48
C ALA A 9 -21.80 4.37 0.95
N LEU A 10 -21.27 3.38 0.23
CA LEU A 10 -21.25 3.34 -1.23
C LEU A 10 -22.66 3.23 -1.84
N GLY A 11 -23.57 2.51 -1.18
CA GLY A 11 -24.98 2.45 -1.55
C GLY A 11 -25.68 3.79 -1.39
N ALA A 12 -25.48 4.46 -0.25
CA ALA A 12 -26.02 5.80 -0.01
C ALA A 12 -25.48 6.83 -1.01
N PHE A 13 -24.17 6.79 -1.29
CA PHE A 13 -23.53 7.59 -2.34
C PHE A 13 -24.20 7.39 -3.71
N ASN A 14 -24.40 6.14 -4.12
CA ASN A 14 -25.05 5.81 -5.39
C ASN A 14 -26.50 6.32 -5.45
N GLU A 15 -27.28 6.13 -4.40
CA GLU A 15 -28.69 6.59 -4.35
C GLU A 15 -28.79 8.11 -4.37
N LYS A 16 -27.97 8.82 -3.61
CA LYS A 16 -27.89 10.28 -3.68
C LYS A 16 -27.47 10.73 -5.07
N CYS A 17 -26.48 10.09 -5.70
CA CYS A 17 -26.05 10.43 -7.05
C CYS A 17 -27.12 10.20 -8.13
N LYS A 18 -28.05 9.26 -7.94
CA LYS A 18 -29.21 9.07 -8.84
C LYS A 18 -30.24 10.19 -8.72
N ARG A 19 -30.43 10.72 -7.51
CA ARG A 19 -31.50 11.68 -7.18
C ARG A 19 -31.02 13.13 -7.15
N LYS A 20 -29.70 13.36 -7.22
CA LYS A 20 -29.09 14.68 -7.14
C LYS A 20 -29.63 15.62 -8.24
N ALA A 21 -29.73 16.90 -7.91
CA ALA A 21 -30.02 17.92 -8.91
C ALA A 21 -28.91 17.93 -10.00
N PRO A 22 -29.22 18.31 -11.25
CA PRO A 22 -28.23 18.34 -12.34
C PRO A 22 -26.94 19.11 -11.99
N PHE A 23 -27.07 20.20 -11.23
CA PHE A 23 -25.96 21.08 -10.83
C PHE A 23 -25.19 20.61 -9.59
N GLN A 24 -25.72 19.64 -8.83
CA GLN A 24 -25.02 19.16 -7.64
C GLN A 24 -23.84 18.27 -8.04
N SER A 25 -22.64 18.67 -7.63
CA SER A 25 -21.43 17.92 -7.93
C SER A 25 -21.43 16.57 -7.20
N PRO A 26 -21.14 15.44 -7.90
CA PRO A 26 -20.92 14.15 -7.25
C PRO A 26 -19.81 14.18 -6.19
N TYR A 27 -18.87 15.13 -6.27
CA TYR A 27 -17.81 15.29 -5.28
C TYR A 27 -18.35 15.68 -3.91
N ILE A 28 -19.36 16.55 -3.86
CA ILE A 28 -20.03 16.95 -2.61
C ILE A 28 -20.72 15.72 -2.01
N VAL A 29 -21.43 14.95 -2.85
CA VAL A 29 -22.11 13.72 -2.41
C VAL A 29 -21.09 12.71 -1.84
N GLN A 30 -19.91 12.57 -2.45
CA GLN A 30 -18.86 11.67 -1.97
C GLN A 30 -18.31 12.10 -0.61
N ARG A 31 -18.15 13.41 -0.36
CA ARG A 31 -17.77 13.94 0.96
C ARG A 31 -18.79 13.57 2.03
N GLU A 32 -20.05 13.91 1.77
CA GLU A 32 -21.16 13.69 2.69
C GLU A 32 -21.46 12.22 3.02
N THR A 33 -20.98 11.26 2.21
CA THR A 33 -21.36 9.84 2.35
C THR A 33 -20.20 8.89 2.59
N ILE A 34 -19.04 9.18 2.00
CA ILE A 34 -17.86 8.31 2.06
C ILE A 34 -16.76 8.91 2.91
N CYS A 35 -16.60 10.24 2.94
CA CYS A 35 -15.41 10.90 3.52
C CYS A 35 -15.72 11.61 4.84
N GLN A 36 -16.79 11.24 5.52
CA GLN A 36 -17.15 11.85 6.81
C GLN A 36 -16.08 11.50 7.86
N PRO A 37 -15.52 12.47 8.60
CA PRO A 37 -14.45 12.21 9.56
C PRO A 37 -14.75 11.10 10.56
N ALA A 38 -15.98 11.00 11.06
CA ALA A 38 -16.41 9.98 12.02
C ALA A 38 -16.34 8.52 11.48
N GLN A 39 -16.16 8.33 10.16
CA GLN A 39 -16.04 7.02 9.52
C GLN A 39 -14.57 6.57 9.38
N HIS A 40 -13.61 7.45 9.62
CA HIS A 40 -12.19 7.24 9.38
C HIS A 40 -11.38 7.42 10.66
N PRO A 41 -10.21 6.78 10.76
CA PRO A 41 -9.36 6.88 11.94
C PRO A 41 -8.44 8.10 11.92
N PHE A 42 -8.72 9.10 11.08
CA PHE A 42 -7.87 10.28 10.94
C PHE A 42 -8.26 11.36 11.95
N ASP A 43 -7.33 11.75 12.79
CA ASP A 43 -7.55 12.84 13.75
C ASP A 43 -7.43 14.20 13.05
N GLY A 44 -8.46 15.03 13.18
CA GLY A 44 -8.45 16.43 12.76
C GLY A 44 -8.72 16.69 11.27
N LEU A 45 -8.72 15.67 10.41
CA LEU A 45 -9.00 15.84 8.99
C LEU A 45 -10.49 16.13 8.72
N GLN A 46 -10.74 17.09 7.84
CA GLN A 46 -12.08 17.42 7.33
C GLN A 46 -12.45 16.56 6.12
N GLU A 47 -13.72 16.58 5.72
CA GLU A 47 -14.24 15.77 4.63
C GLU A 47 -13.55 16.03 3.28
N GLU A 48 -13.15 17.28 3.01
CA GLU A 48 -12.34 17.66 1.85
C GLU A 48 -10.97 16.98 1.83
N GLU A 49 -10.30 16.96 2.98
CA GLU A 49 -8.93 16.45 3.14
C GLU A 49 -8.93 14.93 3.04
N ILE A 50 -9.92 14.28 3.65
CA ILE A 50 -10.13 12.83 3.51
C ILE A 50 -10.45 12.47 2.06
N GLN A 51 -11.34 13.22 1.39
CA GLN A 51 -11.61 12.99 -0.02
C GLN A 51 -10.34 13.13 -0.87
N TYR A 52 -9.58 14.20 -0.67
CA TYR A 52 -8.33 14.44 -1.40
C TYR A 52 -7.32 13.31 -1.19
N LEU A 53 -7.14 12.89 0.06
CA LEU A 53 -6.24 11.80 0.44
C LEU A 53 -6.66 10.49 -0.25
N LEU A 54 -7.92 10.07 -0.09
CA LEU A 54 -8.39 8.81 -0.65
C LEU A 54 -8.36 8.81 -2.18
N LEU A 55 -8.73 9.91 -2.84
CA LEU A 55 -8.60 10.06 -4.30
C LEU A 55 -7.13 9.98 -4.77
N THR A 56 -6.21 10.56 -4.00
CA THR A 56 -4.77 10.52 -4.29
C THR A 56 -4.25 9.08 -4.30
N TYR A 57 -4.71 8.24 -3.37
CA TYR A 57 -4.26 6.85 -3.25
C TYR A 57 -4.99 5.85 -4.15
N GLY A 58 -6.24 6.10 -4.53
CA GLY A 58 -6.90 5.23 -5.51
C GLY A 58 -8.42 5.14 -5.45
N LEU A 59 -9.10 5.91 -4.58
CA LEU A 59 -10.55 5.99 -4.54
C LEU A 59 -11.10 6.39 -5.91
N PHE A 60 -12.17 5.71 -6.35
CA PHE A 60 -12.82 6.02 -7.61
C PHE A 60 -13.26 7.50 -7.69
N LYS A 61 -13.16 8.07 -8.89
CA LYS A 61 -13.66 9.42 -9.14
C LYS A 61 -15.19 9.49 -9.01
N PRO A 62 -15.75 10.53 -8.37
CA PRO A 62 -17.19 10.65 -8.13
C PRO A 62 -18.11 10.55 -9.35
N ASP A 63 -17.64 10.98 -10.52
CA ASP A 63 -18.35 10.87 -11.80
C ASP A 63 -18.55 9.41 -12.25
N ALA A 64 -17.68 8.49 -11.81
CA ALA A 64 -17.78 7.06 -12.05
C ALA A 64 -18.76 6.32 -11.12
N TRP A 65 -19.66 7.04 -10.41
CA TRP A 65 -20.56 6.46 -9.41
C TRP A 65 -21.36 5.24 -9.90
N ARG A 66 -21.88 5.28 -11.14
CA ARG A 66 -22.66 4.14 -11.72
C ARG A 66 -21.82 2.87 -11.80
N ARG A 67 -20.55 3.00 -12.15
CA ARG A 67 -19.61 1.88 -12.24
C ARG A 67 -19.26 1.37 -10.85
N ALA A 68 -18.94 2.28 -9.93
CA ALA A 68 -18.70 1.96 -8.53
C ALA A 68 -19.88 1.16 -7.93
N GLY A 69 -21.12 1.59 -8.18
CA GLY A 69 -22.32 0.87 -7.74
C GLY A 69 -22.45 -0.54 -8.31
N LYS A 70 -22.16 -0.74 -9.60
CA LYS A 70 -22.14 -2.08 -10.23
C LYS A 70 -21.08 -2.98 -9.60
N LEU A 71 -19.90 -2.44 -9.33
CA LEU A 71 -18.79 -3.19 -8.74
C LEU A 71 -19.10 -3.63 -7.31
N VAL A 72 -19.64 -2.74 -6.48
CA VAL A 72 -20.05 -3.06 -5.11
C VAL A 72 -21.14 -4.12 -5.09
N LYS A 73 -22.10 -4.07 -6.03
CA LYS A 73 -23.11 -5.12 -6.16
C LYS A 73 -22.47 -6.48 -6.47
N LYS A 74 -21.54 -6.52 -7.42
CA LYS A 74 -20.79 -7.74 -7.77
C LYS A 74 -20.02 -8.30 -6.57
N TRP A 75 -19.35 -7.44 -5.79
CA TRP A 75 -18.63 -7.88 -4.58
C TRP A 75 -19.53 -8.56 -3.55
N LYS A 76 -20.77 -8.08 -3.38
CA LYS A 76 -21.76 -8.72 -2.50
C LYS A 76 -22.17 -10.08 -3.03
N GLU A 77 -22.46 -10.17 -4.32
CA GLU A 77 -22.84 -11.43 -4.98
C GLU A 77 -21.72 -12.48 -4.89
N GLU A 78 -20.45 -12.05 -4.92
CA GLU A 78 -19.28 -12.92 -4.86
C GLU A 78 -18.77 -13.21 -3.44
N GLY A 79 -19.40 -12.63 -2.40
CA GLY A 79 -19.01 -12.76 -0.99
C GLY A 79 -17.60 -12.23 -0.70
N LEU A 80 -17.20 -11.12 -1.36
CA LEU A 80 -15.84 -10.59 -1.25
C LEU A 80 -15.52 -10.09 0.15
N TYR A 81 -16.46 -9.45 0.84
CA TYR A 81 -16.24 -8.93 2.20
C TYR A 81 -15.94 -10.07 3.20
N GLU A 82 -16.63 -11.19 3.08
CA GLU A 82 -16.42 -12.37 3.92
C GLU A 82 -15.09 -13.06 3.60
N LYS A 83 -14.70 -13.13 2.32
CA LYS A 83 -13.38 -13.63 1.90
C LYS A 83 -12.26 -12.74 2.43
N LEU A 84 -12.43 -11.42 2.33
CA LEU A 84 -11.48 -10.43 2.81
C LEU A 84 -11.30 -10.53 4.33
N GLU A 85 -12.39 -10.69 5.08
CA GLU A 85 -12.34 -10.88 6.54
C GLU A 85 -11.59 -12.16 6.92
N LYS A 86 -11.87 -13.29 6.25
CA LYS A 86 -11.15 -14.54 6.50
C LYS A 86 -9.64 -14.40 6.28
N GLU A 87 -9.25 -13.76 5.18
CA GLU A 87 -7.83 -13.52 4.87
C GLU A 87 -7.18 -12.58 5.89
N TYR A 88 -7.85 -11.47 6.24
CA TYR A 88 -7.37 -10.54 7.24
C TYR A 88 -7.14 -11.22 8.59
N GLN A 89 -8.09 -12.05 9.05
CA GLN A 89 -7.95 -12.80 10.30
C GLN A 89 -6.80 -13.82 10.25
N TYR A 90 -6.60 -14.46 9.10
CA TYR A 90 -5.46 -15.35 8.87
C TYR A 90 -4.13 -14.61 8.99
N LEU A 91 -3.95 -13.51 8.23
CA LEU A 91 -2.72 -12.71 8.24
C LEU A 91 -2.44 -12.13 9.63
N LYS A 92 -3.45 -11.56 10.30
CA LYS A 92 -3.34 -11.06 11.67
C LYS A 92 -2.81 -12.13 12.62
N LYS A 93 -3.34 -13.35 12.53
CA LYS A 93 -2.90 -14.46 13.38
C LYS A 93 -1.46 -14.87 13.08
N VAL A 94 -1.11 -15.04 11.80
CA VAL A 94 0.23 -15.52 11.39
C VAL A 94 1.31 -14.47 11.68
N TRP A 95 0.96 -13.18 11.59
CA TRP A 95 1.89 -12.08 11.81
C TRP A 95 1.87 -11.49 13.21
N ASN A 96 0.94 -11.93 14.06
CA ASN A 96 0.65 -11.31 15.36
C ASN A 96 0.49 -9.79 15.22
N GLY A 97 -0.23 -9.37 14.17
CA GLY A 97 -0.41 -7.98 13.81
C GLY A 97 -1.52 -7.31 14.64
N PRO A 98 -1.60 -5.96 14.60
CA PRO A 98 -2.62 -5.22 15.30
C PRO A 98 -4.00 -5.40 14.67
N GLU A 99 -5.03 -5.21 15.47
CA GLU A 99 -6.41 -5.08 15.02
C GLU A 99 -6.64 -3.65 14.51
N VAL A 100 -6.92 -3.50 13.21
CA VAL A 100 -7.19 -2.20 12.58
C VAL A 100 -8.35 -2.33 11.59
N PRO A 101 -9.15 -1.26 11.39
CA PRO A 101 -10.17 -1.25 10.35
C PRO A 101 -9.57 -1.39 8.95
N VAL A 102 -10.18 -2.24 8.13
CA VAL A 102 -9.84 -2.39 6.71
C VAL A 102 -11.01 -1.93 5.84
N TYR A 103 -10.80 -0.90 5.05
CA TYR A 103 -11.80 -0.30 4.18
C TYR A 103 -11.65 -0.82 2.76
N LEU A 104 -12.75 -1.27 2.15
CA LEU A 104 -12.76 -1.69 0.74
C LEU A 104 -13.49 -0.66 -0.12
N TYR A 105 -12.80 -0.02 -1.07
CA TYR A 105 -13.39 0.95 -1.99
C TYR A 105 -13.15 0.62 -3.46
N PRO A 106 -14.04 1.03 -4.37
CA PRO A 106 -13.80 0.90 -5.81
C PRO A 106 -12.55 1.67 -6.23
N PHE A 107 -11.70 1.05 -7.06
CA PHE A 107 -10.50 1.67 -7.61
C PHE A 107 -10.81 2.60 -8.79
N GLN A 108 -10.02 3.67 -8.92
CA GLN A 108 -10.04 4.56 -10.08
C GLN A 108 -9.46 3.88 -11.33
N GLU A 109 -10.23 3.82 -12.41
CA GLU A 109 -9.70 3.40 -13.72
C GLU A 109 -8.62 4.38 -14.22
N GLY A 110 -7.50 3.85 -14.71
CA GLY A 110 -6.35 4.63 -15.17
C GLY A 110 -5.25 4.81 -14.11
N GLY A 111 -5.44 4.30 -12.89
CA GLY A 111 -4.47 4.38 -11.80
C GLY A 111 -4.80 5.47 -10.78
N SER A 112 -3.93 5.58 -9.78
CA SER A 112 -3.98 6.65 -8.77
C SER A 112 -3.11 7.84 -9.20
N PHE A 113 -3.23 8.98 -8.53
CA PHE A 113 -2.39 10.14 -8.81
C PHE A 113 -0.89 9.83 -8.61
N LEU A 114 -0.59 8.91 -7.70
CA LEU A 114 0.78 8.47 -7.38
C LEU A 114 1.28 7.34 -8.29
N ARG A 115 0.38 6.61 -8.96
CA ARG A 115 0.73 5.37 -9.65
C ARG A 115 -0.04 5.21 -10.97
N GLU A 116 0.67 5.42 -12.09
CA GLU A 116 0.26 4.83 -13.37
C GLU A 116 0.40 3.31 -13.27
N SER A 117 -0.72 2.66 -12.98
CA SER A 117 -0.85 1.21 -12.83
C SER A 117 -1.86 0.69 -13.83
N LYS A 118 -1.46 -0.28 -14.67
CA LYS A 118 -2.43 -1.08 -15.44
C LYS A 118 -3.20 -2.06 -14.55
N GLU A 119 -2.77 -2.23 -13.31
CA GLU A 119 -3.44 -3.08 -12.34
C GLU A 119 -4.57 -2.27 -11.71
N ASN A 120 -5.81 -2.72 -11.91
CA ASN A 120 -7.03 -2.11 -11.37
C ASN A 120 -7.16 -2.36 -9.85
N LYS A 121 -6.08 -2.18 -9.09
CA LYS A 121 -5.96 -2.45 -7.67
C LYS A 121 -4.86 -1.61 -7.04
N GLY A 122 -4.98 -1.37 -5.73
CA GLY A 122 -3.96 -0.75 -4.91
C GLY A 122 -4.42 -0.68 -3.46
N GLY A 123 -3.57 -0.15 -2.59
CA GLY A 123 -3.95 0.15 -1.22
C GLY A 123 -3.09 1.25 -0.64
N VAL A 124 -3.43 1.62 0.58
CA VAL A 124 -2.61 2.48 1.42
C VAL A 124 -2.80 2.09 2.87
N ALA A 125 -1.68 1.87 3.56
CA ALA A 125 -1.63 1.59 4.97
C ALA A 125 -1.29 2.84 5.80
N PHE A 126 -2.06 3.03 6.87
CA PHE A 126 -1.75 3.92 7.98
C PHE A 126 -1.61 3.06 9.24
N LYS A 127 -1.02 3.61 10.30
CA LYS A 127 -0.88 2.89 11.57
C LYS A 127 -2.26 2.53 12.16
N GLU A 128 -3.25 3.39 11.97
CA GLU A 128 -4.59 3.27 12.53
C GLU A 128 -5.59 2.56 11.60
N GLY A 129 -5.23 2.25 10.35
CA GLY A 129 -6.17 1.68 9.40
C GLY A 129 -5.60 1.41 8.01
N LEU A 130 -6.29 0.56 7.26
CA LEU A 130 -5.90 0.14 5.93
C LEU A 130 -7.01 0.42 4.92
N TYR A 131 -6.66 1.01 3.78
CA TYR A 131 -7.58 1.18 2.66
C TYR A 131 -7.15 0.30 1.49
N LEU A 132 -8.06 -0.54 1.04
CA LEU A 132 -7.93 -1.33 -0.18
C LEU A 132 -8.80 -0.73 -1.26
N PHE A 133 -8.18 -0.47 -2.40
CA PHE A 133 -8.87 -0.02 -3.59
C PHE A 133 -8.86 -1.14 -4.61
N TYR A 134 -10.04 -1.65 -4.93
CA TYR A 134 -10.19 -2.82 -5.79
C TYR A 134 -11.13 -2.53 -6.95
N GLY A 135 -10.78 -3.03 -8.13
CA GLY A 135 -11.54 -2.85 -9.37
C GLY A 135 -12.05 -4.17 -9.92
N ALA A 136 -12.10 -4.27 -11.25
CA ALA A 136 -12.21 -5.55 -11.95
C ALA A 136 -10.81 -6.15 -12.10
N PRO A 137 -10.47 -7.23 -11.37
CA PRO A 137 -9.11 -7.74 -11.34
C PRO A 137 -8.71 -8.40 -12.66
N VAL A 138 -7.40 -8.44 -12.91
CA VAL A 138 -6.80 -9.15 -14.06
C VAL A 138 -6.62 -10.64 -13.75
N LYS A 139 -6.42 -11.00 -12.48
CA LYS A 139 -6.33 -12.37 -11.98
C LYS A 139 -7.24 -12.59 -10.78
N GLU A 140 -7.73 -13.79 -10.60
CA GLU A 140 -8.52 -14.17 -9.43
C GLU A 140 -7.71 -13.96 -8.13
N GLU A 141 -8.36 -13.52 -7.07
CA GLU A 141 -7.76 -13.33 -5.73
C GLU A 141 -6.57 -12.37 -5.60
N ASP A 142 -6.25 -11.58 -6.63
CA ASP A 142 -5.17 -10.57 -6.59
C ASP A 142 -5.28 -9.55 -5.44
N TRP A 143 -6.47 -9.39 -4.86
CA TRP A 143 -6.70 -8.58 -3.67
C TRP A 143 -5.99 -9.13 -2.43
N LYS A 144 -5.71 -10.44 -2.36
CA LYS A 144 -4.98 -11.08 -1.26
C LYS A 144 -3.55 -10.57 -1.17
N ALA A 145 -2.88 -10.42 -2.31
CA ALA A 145 -1.54 -9.85 -2.39
C ALA A 145 -1.51 -8.39 -1.92
N VAL A 146 -2.49 -7.58 -2.35
CA VAL A 146 -2.59 -6.17 -1.90
C VAL A 146 -2.87 -6.10 -0.39
N LEU A 147 -3.82 -6.90 0.11
CA LEU A 147 -4.11 -6.97 1.54
C LEU A 147 -2.87 -7.37 2.35
N ALA A 148 -2.15 -8.40 1.93
CA ALA A 148 -0.94 -8.84 2.61
C ALA A 148 0.16 -7.77 2.61
N HIS A 149 0.43 -7.15 1.46
CA HIS A 149 1.43 -6.09 1.35
C HIS A 149 1.13 -4.93 2.29
N GLU A 150 -0.08 -4.40 2.21
CA GLU A 150 -0.45 -3.22 2.97
C GLU A 150 -0.67 -3.53 4.45
N TYR A 151 -1.21 -4.70 4.80
CA TYR A 151 -1.31 -5.09 6.21
C TYR A 151 0.07 -5.34 6.84
N ASN A 152 1.05 -5.77 6.06
CA ASN A 152 2.44 -5.84 6.52
C ASN A 152 2.98 -4.45 6.88
N HIS A 153 2.66 -3.42 6.09
CA HIS A 153 2.98 -2.03 6.43
C HIS A 153 2.32 -1.60 7.75
N VAL A 154 1.03 -1.89 7.95
CA VAL A 154 0.35 -1.62 9.23
C VAL A 154 1.11 -2.25 10.40
N CYS A 155 1.49 -3.52 10.28
CA CYS A 155 2.23 -4.24 11.33
C CYS A 155 3.54 -3.51 11.66
N ARG A 156 4.31 -3.14 10.64
CA ARG A 156 5.60 -2.46 10.81
C ARG A 156 5.45 -1.05 11.40
N LEU A 157 4.54 -0.25 10.86
CA LEU A 157 4.28 1.12 11.33
C LEU A 157 3.79 1.15 12.78
N THR A 158 2.97 0.16 13.16
CA THR A 158 2.48 0.02 14.55
C THR A 158 3.58 -0.41 15.49
N GLU A 159 4.37 -1.44 15.14
CA GLU A 159 5.48 -1.91 15.96
C GLU A 159 6.51 -0.80 16.21
N LYS A 160 6.80 0.03 15.20
CA LYS A 160 7.74 1.15 15.32
C LYS A 160 7.12 2.43 15.85
N ASN A 161 5.79 2.49 15.95
CA ASN A 161 5.03 3.69 16.29
C ASN A 161 5.46 4.93 15.47
N VAL A 162 5.51 4.76 14.15
CA VAL A 162 5.86 5.82 13.19
C VAL A 162 4.81 5.94 12.10
N ASP A 163 4.75 7.11 11.48
CA ASP A 163 3.87 7.38 10.35
C ASP A 163 4.68 7.32 9.05
N MET A 164 4.13 6.73 8.00
CA MET A 164 4.80 6.53 6.71
C MET A 164 5.34 7.84 6.11
N GLU A 165 4.68 8.97 6.35
CA GLU A 165 5.09 10.28 5.84
C GLU A 165 6.33 10.86 6.54
N ARG A 166 6.71 10.30 7.69
CA ARG A 166 7.78 10.85 8.54
C ARG A 166 9.05 10.01 8.53
N VAL A 167 9.01 8.81 7.95
CA VAL A 167 10.15 7.89 7.95
C VAL A 167 11.23 8.28 6.94
N THR A 168 12.43 7.74 7.13
CA THR A 168 13.56 7.95 6.21
C THR A 168 13.39 7.14 4.92
N LEU A 169 14.21 7.43 3.91
CA LEU A 169 14.27 6.65 2.68
C LEU A 169 14.63 5.20 3.01
N LEU A 170 15.59 4.97 3.91
CA LEU A 170 15.96 3.63 4.35
C LEU A 170 14.77 2.84 4.91
N GLU A 171 14.04 3.43 5.85
CA GLU A 171 12.87 2.77 6.45
C GLU A 171 11.77 2.55 5.40
N THR A 172 11.60 3.48 4.45
CA THR A 172 10.67 3.31 3.32
C THR A 172 11.03 2.09 2.47
N LEU A 173 12.31 1.92 2.11
CA LEU A 173 12.77 0.76 1.33
C LEU A 173 12.55 -0.55 2.09
N VAL A 174 12.77 -0.55 3.41
CA VAL A 174 12.54 -1.71 4.26
C VAL A 174 11.06 -2.04 4.37
N ILE A 175 10.19 -1.04 4.57
CA ILE A 175 8.72 -1.21 4.62
C ILE A 175 8.22 -1.83 3.32
N GLU A 176 8.57 -1.25 2.16
CA GLU A 176 8.18 -1.76 0.85
C GLU A 176 8.74 -3.17 0.58
N GLY A 177 10.00 -3.40 0.97
CA GLY A 177 10.65 -4.70 0.84
C GLY A 177 9.99 -5.80 1.68
N LEU A 178 9.62 -5.49 2.92
CA LEU A 178 8.93 -6.42 3.82
C LEU A 178 7.54 -6.73 3.28
N GLY A 179 6.82 -5.75 2.73
CA GLY A 179 5.52 -5.94 2.09
C GLY A 179 5.58 -6.93 0.92
N GLU A 180 6.49 -6.71 -0.04
CA GLU A 180 6.65 -7.61 -1.20
C GLU A 180 7.14 -9.00 -0.78
N TYR A 181 8.04 -9.08 0.19
CA TYR A 181 8.48 -10.36 0.73
C TYR A 181 7.35 -11.11 1.45
N ALA A 182 6.47 -10.40 2.16
CA ALA A 182 5.30 -10.99 2.80
C ALA A 182 4.35 -11.64 1.78
N VAL A 183 4.11 -10.96 0.65
CA VAL A 183 3.32 -11.51 -0.47
C VAL A 183 3.97 -12.78 -1.00
N LYS A 184 5.29 -12.77 -1.22
CA LYS A 184 6.04 -13.94 -1.69
C LYS A 184 5.92 -15.13 -0.74
N GLU A 185 6.07 -14.90 0.56
CA GLU A 185 6.05 -15.97 1.56
C GLU A 185 4.68 -16.63 1.67
N VAL A 186 3.60 -15.84 1.59
CA VAL A 186 2.24 -16.36 1.78
C VAL A 186 1.65 -16.95 0.50
N TYR A 187 1.87 -16.31 -0.66
CA TYR A 187 1.20 -16.67 -1.91
C TYR A 187 2.15 -17.13 -3.02
N GLY A 188 3.47 -16.98 -2.83
CA GLY A 188 4.48 -17.37 -3.81
C GLY A 188 4.87 -16.25 -4.77
N LYS A 189 5.88 -16.55 -5.60
CA LYS A 189 6.54 -15.59 -6.50
C LYS A 189 5.65 -15.09 -7.64
N ASP A 190 4.55 -15.75 -7.95
CA ASP A 190 3.66 -15.35 -9.06
C ASP A 190 2.74 -14.18 -8.68
N TYR A 191 2.67 -13.85 -7.38
CA TYR A 191 1.84 -12.78 -6.81
C TYR A 191 2.62 -11.51 -6.46
N ILE A 192 3.96 -11.56 -6.43
CA ILE A 192 4.77 -10.36 -6.20
C ILE A 192 4.71 -9.43 -7.40
N SER A 193 5.00 -8.17 -7.15
CA SER A 193 4.89 -7.16 -8.19
C SER A 193 5.92 -7.34 -9.33
N PRO A 194 5.55 -7.09 -10.60
CA PRO A 194 6.44 -7.28 -11.75
C PRO A 194 7.74 -6.47 -11.70
N TRP A 195 7.77 -5.38 -10.93
CA TRP A 195 8.95 -4.53 -10.80
C TRP A 195 10.03 -5.07 -9.87
N THR A 196 9.79 -6.16 -9.14
CA THR A 196 10.77 -6.79 -8.24
C THR A 196 11.90 -7.54 -8.98
N ASN A 197 11.87 -7.59 -10.32
CA ASN A 197 12.86 -8.28 -11.15
C ASN A 197 13.24 -7.53 -12.44
N GLN A 198 13.25 -6.20 -12.42
CA GLN A 198 13.58 -5.37 -13.61
C GLN A 198 15.08 -5.20 -13.85
N TYR A 199 15.87 -5.17 -12.78
CA TYR A 199 17.31 -4.93 -12.82
C TYR A 199 18.08 -6.13 -12.30
N THR A 200 19.27 -6.35 -12.86
CA THR A 200 20.21 -7.38 -12.37
C THR A 200 20.83 -6.98 -11.03
N ASP A 201 21.28 -7.96 -10.24
CA ASP A 201 21.92 -7.70 -8.94
C ASP A 201 23.14 -6.76 -9.06
N LYS A 202 23.90 -6.84 -10.17
CA LYS A 202 25.03 -5.92 -10.46
C LYS A 202 24.55 -4.47 -10.68
N GLN A 203 23.44 -4.28 -11.40
CA GLN A 203 22.87 -2.95 -11.60
C GLN A 203 22.34 -2.36 -10.29
N LEU A 204 21.65 -3.18 -9.48
CA LEU A 204 21.15 -2.74 -8.18
C LEU A 204 22.29 -2.39 -7.22
N SER A 205 23.34 -3.20 -7.17
CA SER A 205 24.52 -2.93 -6.33
C SER A 205 25.19 -1.60 -6.71
N LYS A 206 25.34 -1.34 -8.01
CA LYS A 206 25.89 -0.07 -8.50
C LYS A 206 24.97 1.11 -8.15
N LEU A 207 23.66 0.99 -8.38
CA LEU A 207 22.69 2.03 -8.03
C LEU A 207 22.68 2.32 -6.53
N TRP A 208 22.76 1.27 -5.71
CA TRP A 208 22.80 1.38 -4.26
C TRP A 208 23.95 2.28 -3.80
N ILE A 209 25.17 1.95 -4.23
CA ILE A 209 26.39 2.70 -3.89
C ILE A 209 26.35 4.12 -4.46
N ASP A 210 26.02 4.26 -5.74
CA ASP A 210 26.14 5.54 -6.46
C ASP A 210 25.02 6.54 -6.11
N LYS A 211 23.85 6.08 -5.66
CA LYS A 211 22.64 6.91 -5.53
C LYS A 211 21.92 6.80 -4.19
N PHE A 212 21.76 5.60 -3.64
CA PHE A 212 20.91 5.40 -2.47
C PHE A 212 21.65 5.63 -1.16
N MET A 213 22.87 5.10 -1.03
CA MET A 213 23.61 5.08 0.24
C MET A 213 23.75 6.47 0.88
N GLY A 214 24.06 7.50 0.09
CA GLY A 214 24.18 8.89 0.56
C GLY A 214 22.85 9.61 0.85
N ASN A 215 21.70 8.98 0.57
CA ASN A 215 20.36 9.56 0.73
C ASN A 215 19.48 8.79 1.72
N LEU A 216 20.01 7.76 2.39
CA LEU A 216 19.23 6.87 3.26
C LEU A 216 18.50 7.59 4.40
N SER A 217 19.07 8.68 4.91
CA SER A 217 18.48 9.50 5.97
C SER A 217 17.46 10.53 5.48
N ASN A 218 17.26 10.66 4.16
CA ASN A 218 16.33 11.63 3.58
C ASN A 218 14.88 11.35 4.02
N ARG A 219 14.18 12.37 4.51
CA ARG A 219 12.76 12.32 4.94
C ARG A 219 11.81 13.09 4.03
N GLU A 220 12.33 13.78 3.01
CA GLU A 220 11.54 14.59 2.09
C GLU A 220 10.80 13.68 1.10
N ARG A 221 9.46 13.75 1.12
CA ARG A 221 8.58 12.78 0.46
C ARG A 221 8.67 12.82 -1.06
N GLU A 222 8.73 13.99 -1.68
CA GLU A 222 8.85 14.12 -3.14
C GLU A 222 10.16 13.48 -3.62
N SER A 223 11.26 13.76 -2.94
CA SER A 223 12.57 13.16 -3.23
C SER A 223 12.56 11.66 -2.96
N GLN A 224 11.91 11.16 -1.91
CA GLN A 224 11.73 9.71 -1.72
C GLN A 224 10.94 9.07 -2.88
N MET A 225 9.89 9.74 -3.37
CA MET A 225 9.12 9.26 -4.52
C MET A 225 10.00 9.16 -5.78
N ASP A 226 10.97 10.05 -5.98
CA ASP A 226 11.95 9.92 -7.06
C ASP A 226 12.79 8.63 -6.96
N PHE A 227 13.16 8.19 -5.75
CA PHE A 227 13.91 6.95 -5.54
C PHE A 227 13.05 5.69 -5.76
N LEU A 228 11.77 5.75 -5.39
CA LEU A 228 10.84 4.64 -5.56
C LEU A 228 10.34 4.53 -7.00
N TYR A 229 9.79 5.60 -7.56
CA TYR A 229 9.17 5.61 -8.89
C TYR A 229 10.13 5.97 -10.01
N GLY A 230 11.32 6.46 -9.70
CA GLY A 230 12.34 6.85 -10.67
C GLY A 230 12.23 8.30 -11.12
N ASN A 231 13.38 8.89 -11.45
CA ASN A 231 13.50 10.25 -11.96
C ASN A 231 14.64 10.31 -12.98
N LYS A 232 14.29 10.51 -14.26
CA LYS A 232 15.26 10.54 -15.37
C LYS A 232 16.30 11.65 -15.20
N LYS A 233 15.92 12.83 -14.70
CA LYS A 233 16.84 13.97 -14.52
C LYS A 233 17.89 13.67 -13.45
N ARG A 234 17.53 12.90 -12.41
CA ARG A 234 18.43 12.48 -11.33
C ARG A 234 19.21 11.20 -11.64
N GLY A 235 18.92 10.56 -12.79
CA GLY A 235 19.49 9.26 -13.17
C GLY A 235 18.96 8.11 -12.30
N LEU A 236 17.75 8.23 -11.75
CA LEU A 236 17.08 7.20 -10.95
C LEU A 236 16.17 6.37 -11.86
N PRO A 237 16.45 5.07 -12.06
CA PRO A 237 15.61 4.21 -12.87
C PRO A 237 14.24 3.96 -12.21
N ARG A 238 13.22 3.72 -13.04
CA ARG A 238 11.85 3.48 -12.58
C ARG A 238 11.81 2.23 -11.69
N TRP A 239 11.12 2.29 -10.55
CA TRP A 239 10.94 1.15 -9.63
C TRP A 239 12.20 0.59 -8.96
N ALA A 240 13.37 1.23 -9.14
CA ALA A 240 14.62 0.73 -8.56
C ALA A 240 14.54 0.64 -7.03
N GLY A 241 13.92 1.62 -6.36
CA GLY A 241 13.74 1.60 -4.91
C GLY A 241 12.94 0.39 -4.42
N TYR A 242 11.80 0.06 -5.05
CA TYR A 242 11.00 -1.12 -4.69
C TYR A 242 11.79 -2.41 -4.86
N GLN A 243 12.51 -2.57 -5.97
CA GLN A 243 13.32 -3.77 -6.20
C GLN A 243 14.47 -3.89 -5.20
N ILE A 244 15.15 -2.77 -4.88
CA ILE A 244 16.19 -2.74 -3.85
C ILE A 244 15.62 -3.15 -2.49
N GLY A 245 14.50 -2.57 -2.07
CA GLY A 245 13.83 -2.93 -0.82
C GLY A 245 13.54 -4.43 -0.74
N TYR A 246 12.91 -4.98 -1.77
CA TYR A 246 12.64 -6.43 -1.86
C TYR A 246 13.94 -7.27 -1.79
N LYS A 247 15.01 -6.86 -2.47
CA LYS A 247 16.29 -7.58 -2.49
C LYS A 247 17.06 -7.50 -1.17
N ILE A 248 16.95 -6.40 -0.42
CA ILE A 248 17.48 -6.27 0.95
C ILE A 248 16.85 -7.36 1.81
N ILE A 249 15.52 -7.41 1.84
CA ILE A 249 14.77 -8.36 2.68
C ILE A 249 14.98 -9.81 2.21
N GLU A 250 14.97 -10.07 0.90
CA GLU A 250 15.21 -11.41 0.35
C GLU A 250 16.62 -11.93 0.69
N SER A 251 17.65 -11.09 0.56
CA SER A 251 19.04 -11.51 0.87
C SER A 251 19.28 -11.63 2.37
N TYR A 252 18.67 -10.76 3.19
CA TYR A 252 18.69 -10.88 4.64
C TYR A 252 18.14 -12.23 5.10
N HIS A 253 16.94 -12.60 4.64
CA HIS A 253 16.32 -13.87 5.03
C HIS A 253 17.13 -15.08 4.55
N LYS A 254 17.71 -15.03 3.34
CA LYS A 254 18.61 -16.10 2.85
C LYS A 254 19.82 -16.31 3.75
N ALA A 255 20.38 -15.24 4.30
CA ALA A 255 21.51 -15.31 5.23
C ALA A 255 21.09 -15.69 6.66
N HIS A 256 19.81 -15.48 7.01
CA HIS A 256 19.25 -15.69 8.35
C HIS A 256 17.94 -16.49 8.30
N PRO A 257 17.96 -17.77 7.87
CA PRO A 257 16.75 -18.55 7.61
C PRO A 257 15.90 -18.83 8.87
N ASP A 258 16.48 -18.66 10.06
CA ASP A 258 15.77 -18.74 11.36
C ASP A 258 14.92 -17.48 11.66
N GLN A 259 15.15 -16.38 10.93
CA GLN A 259 14.42 -15.13 11.09
C GLN A 259 13.18 -15.15 10.18
N ASN A 260 12.05 -15.53 10.75
CA ASN A 260 10.75 -15.45 10.08
C ASN A 260 10.27 -13.98 9.95
N LEU A 261 9.28 -13.78 9.08
CA LEU A 261 8.74 -12.45 8.78
C LEU A 261 8.30 -11.65 10.02
N PRO A 262 7.58 -12.22 11.01
CA PRO A 262 7.25 -11.51 12.26
C PRO A 262 8.47 -10.99 13.03
N ARG A 263 9.59 -11.71 13.04
CA ARG A 263 10.83 -11.24 13.66
C ARG A 263 11.48 -10.13 12.85
N MET A 264 11.50 -10.27 11.53
CA MET A 264 12.08 -9.26 10.63
C MET A 264 11.32 -7.92 10.73
N MET A 265 9.99 -7.95 10.82
CA MET A 265 9.17 -6.74 11.01
C MET A 265 9.48 -5.97 12.29
N LYS A 266 10.19 -6.54 13.27
CA LYS A 266 10.58 -5.87 14.52
C LYS A 266 11.99 -5.28 14.50
N ARG A 267 12.86 -5.77 13.59
CA ARG A 267 14.26 -5.36 13.53
C ARG A 267 14.43 -3.92 13.08
N GLU A 268 15.50 -3.24 13.49
CA GLU A 268 15.80 -1.92 12.94
C GLU A 268 16.11 -2.04 11.44
N ALA A 269 15.77 -1.01 10.66
CA ALA A 269 16.04 -1.03 9.22
C ALA A 269 17.55 -1.16 8.94
N ASP A 270 18.40 -0.50 9.74
CA ASP A 270 19.85 -0.64 9.66
C ASP A 270 20.31 -2.09 9.87
N ASP A 271 19.72 -2.83 10.80
CA ASP A 271 20.08 -4.24 11.05
C ASP A 271 19.71 -5.13 9.87
N LEU A 272 18.54 -4.87 9.27
CA LEU A 272 18.09 -5.60 8.08
C LEU A 272 19.00 -5.33 6.88
N VAL A 273 19.49 -4.10 6.72
CA VAL A 273 20.45 -3.79 5.64
C VAL A 273 21.83 -4.38 5.93
N LYS A 274 22.37 -4.22 7.14
CA LYS A 274 23.68 -4.77 7.53
C LYS A 274 23.76 -6.29 7.38
N GLY A 275 22.66 -7.00 7.65
CA GLY A 275 22.57 -8.44 7.45
C GLY A 275 22.21 -8.88 6.03
N SER A 276 22.07 -7.95 5.09
CA SER A 276 21.71 -8.23 3.69
C SER A 276 22.95 -8.19 2.78
N SER A 277 22.76 -8.42 1.48
CA SER A 277 23.82 -8.24 0.48
C SER A 277 24.11 -6.77 0.13
N PHE A 278 23.47 -5.80 0.79
CA PHE A 278 23.61 -4.37 0.53
C PHE A 278 24.45 -3.72 1.64
N PRO A 279 25.67 -3.21 1.35
CA PRO A 279 26.54 -2.63 2.36
C PRO A 279 26.01 -1.26 2.84
N LEU A 280 26.17 -0.94 4.12
CA LEU A 280 26.08 0.45 4.59
C LEU A 280 27.46 1.12 4.52
N ALA A 281 27.49 2.45 4.46
CA ALA A 281 28.74 3.17 4.65
C ALA A 281 29.32 2.83 6.02
N GLU A 282 30.62 2.54 6.09
CA GLU A 282 31.31 2.43 7.37
C GLU A 282 31.20 3.79 8.08
N SER A 283 30.75 3.76 9.34
CA SER A 283 30.80 4.96 10.18
C SER A 283 32.26 5.28 10.46
N GLU A 284 32.74 6.42 9.98
CA GLU A 284 34.00 7.02 10.45
C GLU A 284 33.95 7.32 11.96
#